data_AF-A0A7Y2ZEQ5-F1
#
_entry.id   AF-A0A7Y2ZEQ5-F1
#
_cell.length_a   1.000
_cell.length_b   1.000
_cell.length_c   1.000
_cell.angle_alpha   90.00
_cell.angle_beta   90.00
_cell.angle_gamma   90.00
#
_symmetry.space_group_name_H-M   'P 1'
#
loop_
_entity.id
_entity.type
_entity.pdbx_description
1 polymer ?
#
loop_
_entity_poly.entity_id
_entity_poly.type
_entity_poly.pdbx_seq_one_letter_code
_entity_poly.pdbx_strand_id
1 'polypeptide(L)'
;MDTIACRRCGEGPRLSRAPFRNEIGERVLAEICENCWKEWLQHQTLLINHYGLDPREKKSRDFLYSQVEQVLLGDGTAEQVDVSKQGSVEW
;
A
#
# COMPACT_ATOMS: atom_id res chain seq x y z
N MET A 1 -13.44 -11.74 16.85
CA MET A 1 -12.47 -10.99 16.04
C MET A 1 -13.18 -9.75 15.54
N ASP A 2 -12.59 -8.57 15.74
CA ASP A 2 -13.15 -7.32 15.22
C ASP A 2 -12.96 -7.32 13.70
N THR A 3 -14.07 -7.26 12.95
CA THR A 3 -14.06 -7.20 11.49
C THR A 3 -14.44 -5.80 11.03
N ILE A 4 -13.92 -5.40 9.86
CA ILE A 4 -14.27 -4.14 9.22
C ILE A 4 -14.80 -4.37 7.81
N ALA A 5 -15.58 -3.41 7.32
CA ALA A 5 -15.89 -3.30 5.90
C ALA A 5 -14.60 -2.91 5.16
N CYS A 6 -13.99 -3.87 4.48
CA CYS A 6 -12.78 -3.68 3.71
C CYS A 6 -13.15 -3.19 2.32
N ARG A 7 -12.59 -2.05 1.90
CA ARG A 7 -12.77 -1.49 0.55
C ARG A 7 -12.37 -2.46 -0.57
N ARG A 8 -11.37 -3.30 -0.33
CA ARG A 8 -10.76 -4.20 -1.33
C ARG A 8 -11.45 -5.55 -1.44
N CYS A 9 -11.81 -6.16 -0.32
CA CYS A 9 -12.33 -7.53 -0.28
C CYS A 9 -13.74 -7.65 0.35
N GLY A 10 -14.40 -6.52 0.62
CA GLY A 10 -15.71 -6.47 1.26
C GLY A 10 -15.64 -6.51 2.78
N GLU A 11 -15.12 -7.59 3.35
CA GLU A 11 -14.96 -7.73 4.81
C GLU A 11 -13.65 -8.43 5.19
N GLY A 12 -13.13 -8.14 6.39
CA GLY A 12 -11.99 -8.85 6.92
C GLY A 12 -11.59 -8.41 8.33
N PRO A 13 -10.58 -9.08 8.92
CA PRO A 13 -10.08 -8.74 10.25
C PRO A 13 -9.54 -7.31 10.31
N ARG A 14 -9.87 -6.56 11.36
CA ARG A 14 -9.39 -5.19 11.56
C ARG A 14 -7.87 -5.15 11.83
N LEU A 15 -7.18 -4.13 11.32
CA LEU A 15 -5.80 -3.85 11.75
C LEU A 15 -5.77 -3.42 13.23
N SER A 16 -4.78 -3.93 13.97
CA SER A 16 -4.60 -3.55 15.38
C SER A 16 -4.17 -2.09 15.58
N ARG A 17 -3.49 -1.49 14.60
CA ARG A 17 -3.01 -0.10 14.63
C ARG A 17 -2.74 0.44 13.23
N ALA A 18 -2.75 1.75 13.09
CA ALA A 18 -2.35 2.41 11.84
C ALA A 18 -0.89 2.06 11.50
N PRO A 19 -0.58 1.71 10.23
CA PRO A 19 0.78 1.35 9.82
C PRO A 19 1.73 2.56 9.80
N PHE A 20 1.18 3.76 9.59
CA PHE A 20 1.92 5.01 9.52
C PHE A 20 1.25 6.06 10.41
N ARG A 21 2.05 6.99 10.95
CA ARG A 21 1.54 8.14 11.72
C ARG A 21 1.26 9.33 10.81
N ASN A 22 0.42 9.12 9.81
CA ASN A 22 -0.01 10.13 8.85
C ASN A 22 -1.46 9.83 8.39
N GLU A 23 -2.04 10.75 7.62
CA GLU A 23 -3.42 10.65 7.14
C GLU A 23 -3.68 9.35 6.34
N ILE A 24 -2.71 8.92 5.51
CA ILE A 24 -2.81 7.66 4.75
C ILE A 24 -2.91 6.46 5.70
N GLY A 25 -2.11 6.43 6.76
CA GLY A 25 -2.15 5.37 7.77
C GLY A 25 -3.49 5.29 8.49
N GLU A 26 -4.12 6.44 8.78
CA GLU A 26 -5.46 6.50 9.36
C GLU A 26 -6.54 5.99 8.39
N ARG A 27 -6.46 6.36 7.11
CA ARG A 27 -7.35 5.85 6.06
C ARG A 27 -7.22 4.34 5.88
N VAL A 28 -5.98 3.82 5.84
CA VAL A 28 -5.72 2.37 5.77
C VAL A 28 -6.32 1.64 6.97
N LEU A 29 -6.17 2.18 8.18
CA LEU A 29 -6.77 1.57 9.38
C LEU A 29 -8.31 1.55 9.33
N ALA A 30 -8.93 2.54 8.70
CA ALA A 30 -10.38 2.68 8.60
C ALA A 30 -11.01 1.83 7.49
N GLU A 31 -10.34 1.69 6.34
CA GLU A 31 -10.92 1.13 5.11
C GLU A 31 -10.30 -0.22 4.69
N ILE A 32 -9.16 -0.64 5.23
CA ILE A 32 -8.41 -1.83 4.76
C ILE A 32 -8.27 -2.86 5.89
N CYS A 33 -8.57 -4.12 5.59
CA CYS A 33 -8.43 -5.21 6.55
C CYS A 33 -6.99 -5.74 6.63
N GLU A 34 -6.68 -6.49 7.70
CA GLU A 34 -5.37 -7.05 7.96
C GLU A 34 -4.90 -7.99 6.84
N ASN A 35 -5.82 -8.72 6.20
CA ASN A 35 -5.47 -9.63 5.09
C ASN A 35 -4.96 -8.84 3.87
N CYS A 36 -5.73 -7.84 3.41
CA CYS A 36 -5.30 -6.99 2.29
C CYS A 36 -4.04 -6.19 2.61
N TRP A 37 -3.86 -5.80 3.88
CA TRP A 37 -2.63 -5.15 4.33
C TRP A 37 -1.42 -6.09 4.23
N LYS A 38 -1.55 -7.36 4.60
CA LYS A 38 -0.48 -8.36 4.44
C LYS A 38 -0.10 -8.56 2.98
N GLU A 39 -1.07 -8.66 2.08
CA GLU A 39 -0.83 -8.74 0.63
C GLU A 39 -0.09 -7.51 0.12
N TRP A 40 -0.47 -6.32 0.59
CA TRP A 40 0.23 -5.08 0.27
C TRP A 40 1.69 -5.08 0.71
N LEU A 41 2.03 -5.59 1.90
CA LEU A 41 3.42 -5.67 2.34
C LEU A 41 4.28 -6.56 1.42
N GLN A 42 3.70 -7.64 0.88
CA GLN A 42 4.37 -8.47 -0.12
C GLN A 42 4.58 -7.70 -1.43
N HIS A 43 3.55 -6.99 -1.90
CA HIS A 43 3.65 -6.14 -3.09
C HIS A 43 4.68 -5.02 -2.92
N GLN A 44 4.69 -4.32 -1.78
CA GLN A 44 5.69 -3.31 -1.43
C GLN A 44 7.11 -3.88 -1.49
N THR A 45 7.33 -5.09 -0.99
CA THR A 45 8.65 -5.75 -1.05
C THR A 45 9.08 -5.97 -2.49
N LEU A 46 8.16 -6.35 -3.38
CA LEU A 46 8.45 -6.47 -4.82
C LEU A 46 8.81 -5.11 -5.44
N LEU A 47 8.05 -4.04 -5.14
CA LEU A 47 8.36 -2.69 -5.61
C LEU A 47 9.74 -2.23 -5.15
N ILE A 48 10.08 -2.46 -3.88
CA ILE A 48 11.39 -2.11 -3.31
C ILE A 48 12.52 -2.79 -4.07
N ASN A 49 12.41 -4.11 -4.30
CA ASN A 49 13.45 -4.86 -4.99
C ASN A 49 13.53 -4.51 -6.47
N HIS A 50 12.38 -4.33 -7.13
CA HIS A 50 12.29 -4.08 -8.57
C HIS A 50 12.79 -2.69 -8.96
N TYR A 51 12.44 -1.67 -8.17
CA TYR A 51 12.85 -0.29 -8.41
C TYR A 51 14.11 0.13 -7.64
N GLY A 52 14.68 -0.77 -6.84
CA GLY A 52 15.86 -0.48 -6.00
C GLY A 52 15.62 0.63 -4.98
N LEU A 53 14.43 0.67 -4.36
CA LEU A 53 14.03 1.75 -3.45
C LEU A 53 14.71 1.60 -2.09
N ASP A 54 15.28 2.67 -1.53
CA ASP A 54 15.70 2.68 -0.13
C ASP A 54 14.61 3.34 0.75
N PRO A 55 13.99 2.60 1.69
CA PRO A 55 12.88 3.13 2.51
C PRO A 55 13.32 4.21 3.52
N ARG A 56 14.62 4.51 3.64
CA ARG A 56 15.11 5.65 4.43
C ARG A 56 15.08 6.93 3.61
N GLU A 57 15.17 6.83 2.28
CA GLU A 57 15.06 7.98 1.40
C GLU A 57 13.63 8.52 1.33
N LYS A 58 13.51 9.85 1.42
CA LYS A 58 12.20 10.52 1.41
C LYS A 58 11.43 10.24 0.12
N LYS A 59 12.10 10.31 -1.04
CA LYS A 59 11.48 10.09 -2.36
C LYS A 59 10.91 8.67 -2.50
N SER A 60 11.68 7.66 -2.08
CA SER A 60 11.23 6.27 -2.07
C SER A 60 10.03 6.05 -1.15
N ARG A 61 10.02 6.68 0.03
CA ARG A 61 8.86 6.66 0.92
C ARG A 61 7.64 7.33 0.29
N ASP A 62 7.82 8.50 -0.33
CA ASP A 62 6.73 9.22 -1.00
C ASP A 62 6.15 8.38 -2.14
N PHE A 63 7.00 7.72 -2.94
CA PHE A 63 6.55 6.76 -3.96
C PHE A 63 5.75 5.61 -3.34
N LEU A 64 6.27 4.95 -2.31
CA LEU A 64 5.57 3.84 -1.64
C LEU A 64 4.23 4.28 -1.03
N TYR A 65 4.12 5.50 -0.51
CA TYR A 65 2.86 6.06 -0.03
C TYR A 65 1.87 6.33 -1.16
N SER A 66 2.32 6.89 -2.29
CA SER A 66 1.48 7.04 -3.48
C SER A 66 0.95 5.68 -3.95
N GLN A 67 1.78 4.63 -3.88
CA GLN A 67 1.37 3.28 -4.25
C GLN A 67 0.34 2.68 -3.28
N VAL A 68 0.43 2.97 -1.97
CA VAL A 68 -0.64 2.62 -1.00
C VAL A 68 -1.96 3.26 -1.44
N GLU A 69 -1.95 4.57 -1.73
CA GLU A 69 -3.17 5.26 -2.12
C GLU A 69 -3.73 4.70 -3.43
N GLN A 70 -2.90 4.44 -4.43
CA GLN A 70 -3.35 3.90 -5.71
C GLN A 70 -3.86 2.47 -5.59
N VAL A 71 -3.09 1.56 -4.99
CA VAL A 71 -3.36 0.12 -5.00
C VAL A 71 -4.38 -0.30 -3.94
N LEU A 72 -4.30 0.29 -2.74
CA LEU A 72 -5.19 -0.06 -1.63
C LEU A 72 -6.43 0.85 -1.55
N LEU A 73 -6.26 2.16 -1.72
CA LEU A 73 -7.34 3.14 -1.48
C LEU A 73 -8.01 3.65 -2.77
N GLY A 74 -7.43 3.39 -3.94
CA GLY A 74 -7.94 3.85 -5.23
C GLY A 74 -9.30 3.24 -5.57
N ASP A 75 -10.09 3.93 -6.39
CA ASP A 75 -11.44 3.54 -6.84
C ASP A 75 -11.44 2.41 -7.90
N GLY A 76 -10.51 1.47 -7.84
CA GLY A 76 -10.45 0.33 -8.77
C GLY A 76 -9.96 0.68 -10.19
N THR A 77 -9.71 1.96 -10.48
CA THR A 77 -8.93 2.43 -11.64
C THR A 77 -7.45 2.59 -11.30
N ALA A 78 -6.97 1.81 -10.31
CA ALA A 78 -5.56 1.74 -10.00
C ALA A 78 -4.83 1.26 -11.26
N GLU A 79 -4.24 2.21 -11.97
CA GLU A 79 -3.30 1.95 -13.04
C GLU A 79 -2.27 1.00 -12.45
N GLN A 80 -2.33 -0.26 -12.86
CA GLN A 80 -1.43 -1.28 -12.35
C GLN A 80 -0.03 -0.77 -12.66
N VAL A 81 0.76 -0.45 -11.63
CA VAL A 81 2.14 -0.08 -11.85
C VAL A 81 2.77 -1.24 -12.60
N ASP A 82 3.15 -0.95 -13.84
CA ASP A 82 3.65 -1.94 -14.78
C ASP A 82 5.05 -2.35 -14.31
N VAL A 83 5.08 -3.34 -13.42
CA VAL A 83 6.29 -3.98 -12.91
C VAL A 83 7.05 -4.74 -14.00
N SER A 84 6.56 -4.75 -15.24
CA SER A 84 7.26 -5.35 -16.38
C SER A 84 8.43 -4.48 -16.87
N LYS A 85 8.45 -3.18 -16.53
CA LYS A 85 9.58 -2.29 -16.84
C LYS A 85 10.59 -2.29 -15.71
N GLN A 86 11.71 -2.97 -15.88
CA GLN A 86 12.92 -2.73 -15.07
C GLN A 86 13.44 -1.33 -15.39
N GLY A 87 13.41 -0.44 -14.42
CA GLY A 87 13.93 0.92 -14.57
C GLY A 87 13.73 1.71 -13.30
N SER A 88 14.75 2.47 -12.89
CA SER A 88 14.69 3.40 -11.77
C SER A 88 13.41 4.23 -11.84
N VAL A 89 12.73 4.45 -10.71
CA VAL A 89 11.66 5.46 -10.66
C VAL A 89 12.30 6.79 -11.03
N GLU A 90 12.08 7.28 -12.25
CA GLU A 90 12.54 8.61 -12.64
C GLU A 90 11.68 9.63 -11.89
N TRP A 91 12.29 10.27 -10.89
CA TRP A 91 11.71 11.35 -10.10
C TRP A 91 12.06 12.72 -10.67
#